data_AF-A0A947D218-F1
#
_entry.id   AF-A0A947D218-F1
#
_cell.length_a   1.000
_cell.length_b   1.000
_cell.length_c   1.000
_cell.angle_alpha   90.00
_cell.angle_beta   90.00
_cell.angle_gamma   90.00
#
_symmetry.space_group_name_H-M   'P 1'
#
loop_
_entity.id
_entity.type
_entity.pdbx_description
1 polymer ?
#
loop_
_entity_poly.entity_id
_entity_poly.type
_entity_poly.pdbx_seq_one_letter_code
_entity_poly.pdbx_strand_id
1 'polypeptide(L)'
;MEDRPRRSGAVLLGVHILAKNEAARLPAALESVREIADEIIVIDTGSTDGTPEVARAFGARVLFVPWQDDFAAARNAGLEAARTDWVLVLDADERVVAGRRVLRSLIRETENEAFTVEIQNAIGSDPWARVVFRPVRLFRPSAFGGLRFLGRIHEQLVTPDGRPAPLRPAASPLVIEHDGYRPDVLREKGTAERNARLLARCLEERPDDPFYRYHLGVTFVQLRRLQEAAAELERALEAAPKAAPYRPTLIRTLSLVYEGLGWPERARTLLQAEAPEVEGQPELWHLLGESFLSAGWVRPAEAAFRAALAAALRADPSDDNVRTFGVGGFRTRTRLTEALARQGRWAEAMEALRAALLERPDFAPARRLLEALVEPPALPGRPANRAPQAGRREQDAAPEAARAWQAPEAAGQAPDAVGRTPEAADGPPEKGGAAPEGDGHAAGAASVTGRCSAMPKTAAEAWAMYRATTAKAAGCRKTPGPAPAIRRMRALRPAFRP
;
A
#
# COMPACT_ATOMS: atom_id res chain seq x y z
N MET A 1 19.88 6.48 39.37
CA MET A 1 20.01 5.02 39.22
C MET A 1 19.28 4.43 40.42
N GLU A 2 18.00 4.09 40.23
CA GLU A 2 17.20 3.39 41.24
C GLU A 2 16.44 2.32 40.47
N ASP A 3 16.88 1.09 40.66
CA ASP A 3 16.25 -0.10 40.11
C ASP A 3 14.95 -0.30 40.89
N ARG A 4 13.81 0.06 40.29
CA ARG A 4 12.51 -0.23 40.91
C ARG A 4 12.41 -1.76 41.05
N PRO A 5 12.17 -2.29 42.26
CA PRO A 5 12.04 -3.72 42.44
C PRO A 5 10.91 -4.24 41.54
N ARG A 6 11.22 -5.26 40.72
CA ARG A 6 10.22 -5.94 39.89
C ARG A 6 9.07 -6.38 40.78
N ARG A 7 7.88 -5.80 40.59
CA ARG A 7 6.65 -6.33 41.20
C ARG A 7 6.45 -7.73 40.62
N SER A 8 6.65 -8.77 41.43
CA SER A 8 6.52 -10.16 40.99
C SER A 8 5.17 -10.37 40.30
N GLY A 9 5.19 -10.72 39.00
CA GLY A 9 4.01 -11.06 38.21
C GLY A 9 3.46 -9.99 37.26
N ALA A 10 4.01 -8.77 37.21
CA ALA A 10 3.58 -7.76 36.25
C ALA A 10 4.32 -7.90 34.90
N VAL A 11 3.57 -8.17 33.82
CA VAL A 11 4.09 -8.14 32.44
C VAL A 11 4.36 -6.70 32.01
N LEU A 12 5.63 -6.39 31.72
CA LEU A 12 6.10 -5.04 31.38
C LEU A 12 6.13 -4.81 29.87
N LEU A 13 5.72 -3.61 29.44
CA LEU A 13 5.73 -3.16 28.06
C LEU A 13 6.71 -1.99 27.87
N GLY A 14 7.70 -2.20 27.01
CA GLY A 14 8.59 -1.16 26.50
C GLY A 14 8.06 -0.60 25.19
N VAL A 15 8.23 0.71 24.98
CA VAL A 15 8.00 1.36 23.69
C VAL A 15 9.33 1.88 23.16
N HIS A 16 9.73 1.40 21.99
CA HIS A 16 10.98 1.77 21.34
C HIS A 16 10.68 2.68 20.16
N ILE A 17 11.20 3.91 20.22
CA ILE A 17 11.01 4.92 19.19
C ILE A 17 12.35 5.22 18.53
N LEU A 18 12.45 5.00 17.22
CA LEU A 18 13.61 5.45 16.45
C LEU A 18 13.42 6.89 16.00
N ALA A 19 14.41 7.76 16.25
CA ALA A 19 14.30 9.18 15.94
C ALA A 19 15.59 9.78 15.37
N LYS A 20 15.43 10.78 14.50
CA LYS A 20 16.46 11.72 14.07
C LYS A 20 15.82 13.01 13.59
N ASN A 21 16.05 14.12 14.29
CA ASN A 21 15.47 15.42 13.97
C ASN A 21 13.92 15.40 13.93
N GLU A 22 13.31 14.93 15.01
CA GLU A 22 11.87 14.70 15.16
C GLU A 22 11.25 15.52 16.29
N ALA A 23 11.89 16.60 16.77
CA ALA A 23 11.42 17.37 17.92
C ALA A 23 9.97 17.86 17.78
N ALA A 24 9.53 18.12 16.53
CA ALA A 24 8.17 18.57 16.22
C ALA A 24 7.11 17.45 16.24
N ARG A 25 7.49 16.19 16.01
CA ARG A 25 6.54 15.06 15.83
C ARG A 25 6.54 14.11 17.03
N LEU A 26 7.71 13.95 17.64
CA LEU A 26 7.94 13.08 18.79
C LEU A 26 6.95 13.29 19.95
N PRO A 27 6.50 14.52 20.31
CA PRO A 27 5.52 14.71 21.39
C PRO A 27 4.21 13.93 21.17
N ALA A 28 3.71 13.88 19.94
CA ALA A 28 2.46 13.18 19.64
C ALA A 28 2.62 11.65 19.76
N ALA A 29 3.77 11.12 19.35
CA ALA A 29 4.11 9.71 19.52
C ALA A 29 4.18 9.33 21.01
N LEU A 30 4.93 10.11 21.79
CA LEU A 30 5.14 9.88 23.23
C LEU A 30 3.84 9.99 24.03
N GLU A 31 3.03 11.01 23.79
CA GLU A 31 1.74 11.18 24.47
C GLU A 31 0.78 10.02 24.16
N SER A 32 0.82 9.49 22.93
CA SER A 32 -0.06 8.39 22.52
C SER A 32 0.18 7.09 23.30
N VAL A 33 1.41 6.86 23.80
CA VAL A 33 1.79 5.64 24.50
C VAL A 33 1.99 5.80 26.01
N ARG A 34 1.92 7.02 26.53
CA ARG A 34 2.22 7.34 27.93
C ARG A 34 1.45 6.51 28.95
N GLU A 35 0.19 6.19 28.66
CA GLU A 35 -0.68 5.40 29.55
C GLU A 35 -0.44 3.89 29.48
N ILE A 36 0.25 3.41 28.44
CA ILE A 36 0.46 1.97 28.18
C ILE A 36 1.91 1.54 28.33
N ALA A 37 2.88 2.45 28.31
CA ALA A 37 4.29 2.11 28.43
C ALA A 37 4.75 2.03 29.89
N ASP A 38 5.51 1.00 30.24
CA ASP A 38 6.27 0.93 31.51
C ASP A 38 7.69 1.49 31.34
N GLU A 39 8.24 1.38 30.12
CA GLU A 39 9.51 1.95 29.70
C GLU A 39 9.34 2.60 28.32
N ILE A 40 9.93 3.77 28.11
CA ILE A 40 10.03 4.38 26.79
C ILE A 40 11.51 4.59 26.50
N ILE A 41 11.97 4.02 25.38
CA ILE A 41 13.32 4.19 24.86
C ILE A 41 13.23 4.97 23.55
N VAL A 42 13.88 6.12 23.50
CA VAL A 42 14.09 6.87 22.25
C VAL A 42 15.51 6.60 21.78
N ILE A 43 15.63 5.92 20.64
CA ILE A 43 16.89 5.59 19.98
C ILE A 43 17.19 6.75 19.03
N ASP A 44 18.07 7.65 19.47
CA ASP A 44 18.48 8.83 18.71
C ASP A 44 19.68 8.49 17.82
N THR A 45 19.50 8.64 16.50
CA THR A 45 20.52 8.31 15.50
C THR A 45 21.38 9.49 15.04
N GLY A 46 21.53 10.48 15.92
CA GLY A 46 22.30 11.70 15.68
C GLY A 46 21.41 12.87 15.30
N SER A 47 20.44 13.21 16.16
CA SER A 47 19.69 14.46 16.05
C SER A 47 20.59 15.67 16.32
N THR A 48 20.30 16.75 15.60
CA THR A 48 20.90 18.08 15.73
C THR A 48 19.88 19.14 16.12
N ASP A 49 18.61 18.75 16.30
CA ASP A 49 17.55 19.57 16.86
C ASP A 49 17.28 19.19 18.34
N GLY A 50 16.19 19.69 18.92
CA GLY A 50 15.80 19.42 20.31
C GLY A 50 15.18 18.04 20.58
N THR A 51 15.33 17.06 19.69
CA THR A 51 14.69 15.72 19.84
C THR A 51 15.05 15.04 21.15
N PRO A 52 16.34 14.99 21.59
CA PRO A 52 16.70 14.37 22.86
C PRO A 52 16.09 15.07 24.08
N GLU A 53 15.99 16.41 24.05
CA GLU A 53 15.43 17.21 25.14
C GLU A 53 13.93 16.95 25.29
N VAL A 54 13.21 16.91 24.16
CA VAL A 54 11.79 16.53 24.13
C VAL A 54 11.59 15.13 24.70
N ALA A 55 12.37 14.14 24.25
CA ALA A 55 12.28 12.77 24.76
C ALA A 55 12.44 12.70 26.28
N ARG A 56 13.47 13.35 26.82
CA ARG A 56 13.73 13.38 28.27
C ARG A 56 12.63 14.08 29.05
N ALA A 57 12.05 15.16 28.52
CA ALA A 57 10.94 15.88 29.16
C ALA A 57 9.68 15.00 29.35
N PHE A 58 9.49 13.99 28.49
CA PHE A 58 8.42 12.99 28.62
C PHE A 58 8.81 11.78 29.49
N GLY A 59 10.01 11.79 30.09
CA GLY A 59 10.52 10.69 30.91
C GLY A 59 11.06 9.51 30.11
N ALA A 60 11.28 9.66 28.80
CA ALA A 60 11.90 8.63 28.00
C ALA A 60 13.42 8.55 28.25
N ARG A 61 13.95 7.33 28.20
CA ARG A 61 15.40 7.08 28.17
C ARG A 61 15.91 7.29 26.75
N VAL A 62 16.84 8.21 26.58
CA VAL A 62 17.48 8.47 25.28
C VAL A 62 18.72 7.59 25.14
N LEU A 63 18.79 6.81 24.07
CA LEU A 63 19.97 6.06 23.66
C LEU A 63 20.57 6.71 22.42
N PHE A 64 21.81 7.17 22.51
CA PHE A 64 22.52 7.71 21.36
C PHE A 64 23.20 6.57 20.62
N VAL A 65 22.78 6.33 19.38
CA VAL A 65 23.33 5.28 18.52
C VAL A 65 23.80 5.91 17.22
N PRO A 66 25.12 5.94 16.92
CA PRO A 66 25.60 6.51 15.66
C PRO A 66 24.91 5.87 14.45
N TRP A 67 24.45 6.71 13.51
CA TRP A 67 23.87 6.22 12.26
C TRP A 67 24.94 5.55 11.40
N GLN A 68 24.72 4.26 11.09
CA GLN A 68 25.68 3.41 10.35
C GLN A 68 25.09 2.93 9.02
N ASP A 69 24.12 3.64 8.45
CA ASP A 69 23.38 3.18 7.26
C ASP A 69 22.72 1.79 7.48
N ASP A 70 22.26 1.56 8.72
CA ASP A 70 21.66 0.29 9.17
C ASP A 70 20.60 0.54 10.26
N PHE A 71 19.33 0.32 9.90
CA PHE A 71 18.20 0.44 10.81
C PHE A 71 18.13 -0.70 11.84
N ALA A 72 18.48 -1.93 11.44
CA ALA A 72 18.52 -3.07 12.35
C ALA A 72 19.52 -2.86 13.48
N ALA A 73 20.70 -2.30 13.20
CA ALA A 73 21.69 -1.97 14.21
C ALA A 73 21.12 -1.03 15.30
N ALA A 74 20.43 0.03 14.89
CA ALA A 74 19.79 0.96 15.82
C ALA A 74 18.68 0.31 16.65
N ARG A 75 17.81 -0.49 16.01
CA ARG A 75 16.73 -1.20 16.72
C ARG A 75 17.28 -2.24 17.69
N ASN A 76 18.34 -2.96 17.32
CA ASN A 76 18.98 -3.95 18.18
C ASN A 76 19.63 -3.32 19.41
N ALA A 77 20.25 -2.14 19.30
CA ALA A 77 20.74 -1.40 20.47
C ALA A 77 19.60 -1.05 21.45
N GLY A 78 18.41 -0.74 20.93
CA GLY A 78 17.20 -0.61 21.72
C GLY A 78 16.81 -1.91 22.44
N LEU A 79 16.74 -3.03 21.70
CA LEU A 79 16.41 -4.35 22.26
C LEU A 79 17.39 -4.78 23.37
N GLU A 80 18.68 -4.54 23.20
CA GLU A 80 19.70 -4.86 24.21
C GLU A 80 19.57 -4.00 25.48
N ALA A 81 19.07 -2.77 25.34
CA ALA A 81 18.87 -1.86 26.46
C ALA A 81 17.53 -2.04 27.18
N ALA A 82 16.61 -2.83 26.60
CA ALA A 82 15.25 -3.03 27.07
C ALA A 82 15.20 -3.73 28.42
N ARG A 83 14.28 -3.31 29.29
CA ARG A 83 14.06 -3.91 30.62
C ARG A 83 12.67 -4.53 30.76
N THR A 84 12.03 -4.83 29.64
CA THR A 84 10.61 -5.17 29.54
C THR A 84 10.40 -6.52 28.87
N ASP A 85 9.22 -7.13 29.11
CA ASP A 85 8.88 -8.45 28.58
C ASP A 85 8.38 -8.37 27.13
N TRP A 86 7.73 -7.25 26.80
CA TRP A 86 7.21 -6.93 25.48
C TRP A 86 7.79 -5.62 24.97
N VAL A 87 8.02 -5.54 23.66
CA VAL A 87 8.41 -4.29 22.99
C VAL A 87 7.38 -3.95 21.92
N LEU A 88 6.87 -2.72 21.97
CA LEU A 88 6.17 -2.06 20.87
C LEU A 88 7.15 -1.13 20.15
N VAL A 89 7.40 -1.39 18.87
CA VAL A 89 8.24 -0.52 18.02
C VAL A 89 7.37 0.53 17.35
N LEU A 90 7.79 1.79 17.44
CA LEU A 90 7.17 2.94 16.77
C LEU A 90 8.24 3.79 16.08
N ASP A 91 7.83 4.50 15.04
CA ASP A 91 8.60 5.59 14.46
C ASP A 91 8.15 6.93 15.09
N ALA A 92 9.00 7.96 15.08
CA ALA A 92 8.73 9.21 15.80
C ALA A 92 7.56 10.04 15.25
N ASP A 93 7.09 9.71 14.04
CA ASP A 93 5.91 10.28 13.37
C ASP A 93 4.71 9.32 13.31
N GLU A 94 4.75 8.26 14.12
CA GLU A 94 3.66 7.34 14.37
C GLU A 94 2.99 7.63 15.73
N ARG A 95 1.66 7.51 15.80
CA ARG A 95 0.91 7.60 17.08
C ARG A 95 -0.12 6.49 17.21
N VAL A 96 -0.28 5.95 18.41
CA VAL A 96 -1.32 4.95 18.71
C VAL A 96 -2.66 5.64 18.93
N VAL A 97 -3.63 5.37 18.05
CA VAL A 97 -4.95 6.02 18.05
C VAL A 97 -6.08 5.12 18.56
N ALA A 98 -5.90 3.79 18.56
CA ALA A 98 -6.90 2.84 19.06
C ALA A 98 -6.27 1.62 19.76
N GLY A 99 -7.09 0.84 20.45
CA GLY A 99 -6.70 -0.44 21.06
C GLY A 99 -5.98 -0.36 22.41
N ARG A 100 -5.57 0.83 22.88
CA ARG A 100 -4.79 1.02 24.13
C ARG A 100 -5.43 0.37 25.37
N ARG A 101 -6.76 0.45 25.49
CA ARG A 101 -7.50 -0.04 26.67
C ARG A 101 -7.44 -1.57 26.85
N VAL A 102 -7.31 -2.32 25.76
CA VAL A 102 -7.32 -3.80 25.78
C VAL A 102 -5.91 -4.37 25.62
N LEU A 103 -4.90 -3.54 25.34
CA LEU A 103 -3.53 -4.00 25.14
C LEU A 103 -2.97 -4.70 26.39
N ARG A 104 -3.27 -4.17 27.58
CA ARG A 104 -2.72 -4.71 28.83
C ARG A 104 -3.28 -6.09 29.18
N SER A 105 -4.55 -6.38 28.90
CA SER A 105 -5.09 -7.74 29.07
C SER A 105 -4.52 -8.67 28.01
N LEU A 106 -4.47 -8.21 26.75
CA LEU A 106 -3.92 -9.00 25.63
C LEU A 106 -2.52 -9.54 25.93
N ILE A 107 -1.57 -8.68 26.32
CA ILE A 107 -0.16 -9.11 26.52
C ILE A 107 0.05 -9.99 27.76
N ARG A 108 -0.90 -9.98 28.70
CA ARG A 108 -0.87 -10.81 29.92
C ARG A 108 -1.44 -12.21 29.69
N GLU A 109 -2.50 -12.29 28.89
CA GLU A 109 -3.31 -13.51 28.73
C GLU A 109 -2.92 -14.33 27.49
N THR A 110 -2.20 -13.73 26.55
CA THR A 110 -1.82 -14.37 25.28
C THR A 110 -0.70 -15.39 25.41
N GLU A 111 -0.83 -16.47 24.66
CA GLU A 111 0.27 -17.40 24.39
C GLU A 111 1.18 -16.90 23.25
N ASN A 112 0.63 -16.18 22.25
CA ASN A 112 1.39 -15.64 21.12
C ASN A 112 2.60 -14.81 21.55
N GLU A 113 3.73 -14.97 20.86
CA GLU A 113 4.98 -14.22 21.09
C GLU A 113 5.04 -12.89 20.35
N ALA A 114 4.16 -12.67 19.37
CA ALA A 114 4.11 -11.45 18.58
C ALA A 114 2.70 -11.14 18.09
N PHE A 115 2.51 -9.87 17.74
CA PHE A 115 1.31 -9.35 17.13
C PHE A 115 1.62 -8.41 15.98
N THR A 116 0.76 -8.50 14.95
CA THR A 116 0.69 -7.48 13.93
C THR A 116 -0.14 -6.29 14.37
N VAL A 117 0.30 -5.09 14.03
CA VAL A 117 -0.37 -3.84 14.41
C VAL A 117 -0.82 -3.12 13.14
N GLU A 118 -2.06 -2.67 13.08
CA GLU A 118 -2.52 -1.90 11.93
C GLU A 118 -1.83 -0.54 11.89
N ILE A 119 -1.20 -0.23 10.76
CA ILE A 119 -0.64 1.10 10.50
C ILE A 119 -1.43 1.73 9.36
N GLN A 120 -2.05 2.87 9.63
CA GLN A 120 -2.81 3.64 8.66
C GLN A 120 -2.01 4.85 8.18
N ASN A 121 -1.37 4.72 7.04
CA ASN A 121 -0.58 5.78 6.41
C ASN A 121 -1.49 6.76 5.69
N ALA A 122 -1.46 8.04 6.05
CA ALA A 122 -2.12 9.09 5.27
C ALA A 122 -1.32 9.38 3.99
N ILE A 123 -1.94 9.28 2.81
CA ILE A 123 -1.29 9.50 1.51
C ILE A 123 -1.86 10.71 0.75
N GLY A 124 -2.74 11.49 1.39
CA GLY A 124 -3.35 12.68 0.82
C GLY A 124 -4.09 13.51 1.86
N SER A 125 -4.75 14.58 1.42
CA SER A 125 -5.56 15.45 2.28
C SER A 125 -6.96 14.88 2.57
N ASP A 126 -7.44 13.95 1.74
CA ASP A 126 -8.69 13.24 1.96
C ASP A 126 -8.50 12.25 3.14
N PRO A 127 -9.35 12.29 4.20
CA PRO A 127 -9.23 11.41 5.36
C PRO A 127 -9.28 9.92 5.05
N TRP A 128 -9.81 9.54 3.88
CA TRP A 128 -9.92 8.16 3.39
C TRP A 128 -8.82 7.81 2.39
N ALA A 129 -7.99 8.76 1.97
CA ALA A 129 -6.79 8.48 1.19
C ALA A 129 -5.71 7.93 2.13
N ARG A 130 -5.91 6.67 2.53
CA ARG A 130 -5.03 5.95 3.44
C ARG A 130 -4.65 4.59 2.87
N VAL A 131 -3.44 4.17 3.20
CA VAL A 131 -2.93 2.82 2.92
C VAL A 131 -2.68 2.12 4.24
N VAL A 132 -3.21 0.92 4.38
CA VAL A 132 -3.11 0.11 5.59
C VAL A 132 -2.24 -1.11 5.37
N PHE A 133 -1.48 -1.49 6.39
CA PHE A 133 -0.69 -2.71 6.42
C PHE A 133 -0.50 -3.12 7.88
N ARG A 134 -0.13 -4.37 8.14
CA ARG A 134 -0.05 -4.92 9.50
C ARG A 134 1.29 -5.61 9.77
N PRO A 135 2.39 -4.87 9.91
CA PRO A 135 3.67 -5.49 10.26
C PRO A 135 3.66 -5.96 11.72
N VAL A 136 4.56 -6.89 12.04
CA VAL A 136 4.88 -7.22 13.44
C VAL A 136 5.53 -6.00 14.09
N ARG A 137 4.83 -5.38 15.05
CA ARG A 137 5.34 -4.23 15.84
C ARG A 137 5.33 -4.48 17.33
N LEU A 138 4.60 -5.50 17.81
CA LEU A 138 4.53 -5.86 19.22
C LEU A 138 5.01 -7.30 19.39
N PHE A 139 6.09 -7.53 20.12
CA PHE A 139 6.66 -8.87 20.29
C PHE A 139 7.42 -9.02 21.61
N ARG A 140 7.66 -10.26 22.02
CA ARG A 140 8.52 -10.61 23.15
C ARG A 140 9.98 -10.72 22.68
N PRO A 141 10.89 -9.82 23.08
CA PRO A 141 12.27 -9.88 22.61
C PRO A 141 13.00 -11.17 23.01
N SER A 142 12.63 -11.79 24.14
CA SER A 142 13.24 -13.04 24.61
C SER A 142 12.78 -14.30 23.87
N ALA A 143 11.78 -14.20 22.99
CA ALA A 143 11.28 -15.36 22.25
C ALA A 143 12.37 -16.01 21.40
N PHE A 144 12.29 -17.33 21.24
CA PHE A 144 13.21 -18.13 20.42
C PHE A 144 14.71 -17.89 20.72
N GLY A 145 15.05 -17.65 21.99
CA GLY A 145 16.44 -17.44 22.43
C GLY A 145 16.96 -16.02 22.26
N GLY A 146 16.10 -15.07 21.85
CA GLY A 146 16.45 -13.66 21.70
C GLY A 146 16.29 -13.17 20.26
N LEU A 147 15.13 -12.59 19.96
CA LEU A 147 14.86 -12.01 18.65
C LEU A 147 15.79 -10.81 18.37
N ARG A 148 16.23 -10.69 17.13
CA ARG A 148 17.01 -9.55 16.63
C ARG A 148 16.47 -9.08 15.30
N PHE A 149 16.69 -7.82 14.97
CA PHE A 149 16.46 -7.28 13.64
C PHE A 149 17.65 -7.61 12.72
N LEU A 150 17.36 -7.99 11.47
CA LEU A 150 18.34 -8.19 10.41
C LEU A 150 17.90 -7.45 9.13
N GLY A 151 18.85 -6.78 8.48
CA GLY A 151 18.64 -6.02 7.25
C GLY A 151 18.91 -4.53 7.46
N ARG A 152 19.61 -3.88 6.52
CA ARG A 152 19.95 -2.45 6.63
C ARG A 152 18.72 -1.55 6.60
N ILE A 153 17.69 -2.00 5.90
CA ILE A 153 16.38 -1.37 5.71
C ILE A 153 15.34 -2.46 5.46
N HIS A 154 14.09 -2.21 5.85
CA HIS A 154 13.02 -3.21 5.83
C HIS A 154 13.37 -4.45 6.67
N GLU A 155 14.01 -4.19 7.80
CA GLU A 155 14.55 -5.18 8.72
C GLU A 155 13.49 -6.19 9.20
N GLN A 156 13.91 -7.46 9.24
CA GLN A 156 13.09 -8.60 9.62
C GLN A 156 13.51 -9.12 10.99
N LEU A 157 12.57 -9.68 11.74
CA LEU A 157 12.88 -10.37 12.99
C LEU A 157 13.45 -11.76 12.70
N VAL A 158 14.62 -12.02 13.26
CA VAL A 158 15.37 -13.27 13.13
C VAL A 158 15.71 -13.84 14.50
N THR A 159 15.96 -15.14 14.56
CA THR A 159 16.58 -15.81 15.70
C THR A 159 18.07 -15.44 15.81
N PRO A 160 18.74 -15.70 16.95
CA PRO A 160 20.15 -15.35 17.14
C PRO A 160 21.11 -15.92 16.09
N ASP A 161 20.77 -17.05 15.46
CA ASP A 161 21.51 -17.68 14.38
C ASP A 161 21.25 -17.06 12.99
N GLY A 162 20.47 -15.98 12.92
CA GLY A 162 20.19 -15.22 11.70
C GLY A 162 19.08 -15.80 10.81
N ARG A 163 18.38 -16.85 11.25
CA ARG A 163 17.26 -17.44 10.49
C ARG A 163 15.98 -16.65 10.70
N PRO A 164 15.05 -16.61 9.72
CA PRO A 164 13.73 -16.02 9.92
C PRO A 164 13.06 -16.59 11.17
N ALA A 165 12.60 -15.70 12.06
CA ALA A 165 11.95 -16.15 13.28
C ALA A 165 10.64 -16.88 12.95
N PRO A 166 10.35 -18.04 13.55
CA PRO A 166 9.15 -18.84 13.27
C PRO A 166 7.90 -18.25 13.95
N LEU A 167 7.67 -16.95 13.77
CA LEU A 167 6.58 -16.22 14.36
C LEU A 167 5.25 -16.56 13.67
N ARG A 168 4.20 -16.73 14.48
CA ARG A 168 2.80 -16.81 14.03
C ARG A 168 2.02 -15.68 14.70
N PRO A 169 2.19 -14.43 14.24
CA PRO A 169 1.64 -13.29 14.94
C PRO A 169 0.11 -13.28 14.87
N ALA A 170 -0.55 -13.00 15.99
CA ALA A 170 -1.97 -12.69 15.98
C ALA A 170 -2.20 -11.20 15.64
N ALA A 171 -3.41 -10.85 15.20
CA ALA A 171 -3.75 -9.45 14.99
C ALA A 171 -3.97 -8.73 16.34
N SER A 172 -3.23 -7.64 16.58
CA SER A 172 -3.51 -6.77 17.73
C SER A 172 -4.69 -5.82 17.45
N PRO A 173 -5.37 -5.33 18.50
CA PRO A 173 -6.39 -4.28 18.40
C PRO A 173 -5.79 -2.88 18.27
N LEU A 174 -4.46 -2.73 18.35
CA LEU A 174 -3.81 -1.43 18.18
C LEU A 174 -3.95 -0.95 16.74
N VAL A 175 -4.21 0.34 16.63
CA VAL A 175 -4.15 1.08 15.37
C VAL A 175 -3.18 2.23 15.55
N ILE A 176 -2.20 2.29 14.66
CA ILE A 176 -1.22 3.36 14.55
C ILE A 176 -1.62 4.23 13.38
N GLU A 177 -1.58 5.54 13.59
CA GLU A 177 -1.67 6.53 12.52
C GLU A 177 -0.26 7.03 12.19
N HIS A 178 0.06 7.04 10.91
CA HIS A 178 1.36 7.48 10.40
C HIS A 178 1.19 8.63 9.39
N ASP A 179 1.72 9.78 9.75
CA ASP A 179 1.63 11.02 8.95
C ASP A 179 2.86 11.27 8.06
N GLY A 180 3.89 10.42 8.17
CA GLY A 180 5.16 10.55 7.44
C GLY A 180 5.06 10.43 5.92
N TYR A 181 3.96 9.90 5.40
CA TYR A 181 3.72 9.73 3.95
C TYR A 181 2.89 10.84 3.30
N ARG A 182 2.59 11.91 4.03
CA ARG A 182 1.94 13.07 3.40
C ARG A 182 2.90 13.75 2.41
N PRO A 183 2.43 14.21 1.23
CA PRO A 183 3.31 14.76 0.21
C PRO A 183 4.15 15.98 0.64
N ASP A 184 3.65 16.75 1.60
CA ASP A 184 4.35 17.85 2.28
C ASP A 184 5.53 17.33 3.10
N VAL A 185 5.37 16.22 3.82
CA VAL A 185 6.38 15.62 4.69
C VAL A 185 7.45 14.83 3.94
N LEU A 186 7.06 14.07 2.91
CA LEU A 186 7.98 13.26 2.09
C LEU A 186 9.06 14.10 1.41
N ARG A 187 8.72 15.31 0.95
CA ARG A 187 9.65 16.22 0.27
C ARG A 187 10.67 16.87 1.20
N GLU A 188 10.37 16.96 2.50
CA GLU A 188 11.20 17.68 3.47
C GLU A 188 12.39 16.86 3.98
N LYS A 189 12.35 15.52 3.87
CA LYS A 189 13.30 14.64 4.58
C LYS A 189 14.30 13.87 3.71
N GLY A 190 14.19 13.93 2.38
CA GLY A 190 15.05 13.15 1.47
C GLY A 190 15.05 11.63 1.77
N THR A 191 13.96 11.15 2.38
CA THR A 191 13.85 9.80 2.93
C THR A 191 13.91 8.76 1.83
N ALA A 192 13.23 9.02 0.71
CA ALA A 192 13.18 8.10 -0.42
C ALA A 192 14.55 7.98 -1.11
N GLU A 193 15.31 9.07 -1.24
CA GLU A 193 16.67 9.06 -1.78
C GLU A 193 17.63 8.26 -0.89
N ARG A 194 17.57 8.48 0.43
CA ARG A 194 18.34 7.68 1.40
C ARG A 194 17.97 6.20 1.28
N ASN A 195 16.68 5.87 1.25
CA ASN A 195 16.21 4.48 1.17
C ASN A 195 16.67 3.82 -0.13
N ALA A 196 16.60 4.53 -1.27
CA ALA A 196 17.09 4.03 -2.55
C ALA A 196 18.59 3.71 -2.50
N ARG A 197 19.40 4.57 -1.86
CA ARG A 197 20.84 4.32 -1.65
C ARG A 197 21.09 3.06 -0.80
N LEU A 198 20.35 2.89 0.30
CA LEU A 198 20.50 1.71 1.17
C LEU A 198 20.11 0.43 0.43
N LEU A 199 19.01 0.45 -0.31
CA LEU A 199 18.54 -0.68 -1.12
C LEU A 199 19.51 -1.02 -2.24
N ALA A 200 20.09 -0.02 -2.90
CA ALA A 200 21.14 -0.24 -3.90
C ALA A 200 22.35 -0.97 -3.29
N ARG A 201 22.81 -0.56 -2.09
CA ARG A 201 23.88 -1.29 -1.38
C ARG A 201 23.49 -2.72 -1.01
N CYS A 202 22.25 -2.95 -0.57
CA CYS A 202 21.76 -4.30 -0.32
C CYS A 202 21.79 -5.16 -1.58
N LEU A 203 21.51 -4.59 -2.75
CA LEU A 203 21.58 -5.28 -4.05
C LEU A 203 23.01 -5.42 -4.57
N GLU A 204 23.97 -4.58 -4.17
CA GLU A 204 25.40 -4.84 -4.43
C GLU A 204 25.86 -6.12 -3.72
N GLU A 205 25.38 -6.35 -2.49
CA GLU A 205 25.68 -7.55 -1.70
C GLU A 205 24.85 -8.77 -2.16
N ARG A 206 23.60 -8.55 -2.60
CA ARG A 206 22.67 -9.61 -3.05
C ARG A 206 21.93 -9.19 -4.32
N PRO A 207 22.56 -9.30 -5.51
CA PRO A 207 22.04 -8.75 -6.76
C PRO A 207 20.65 -9.24 -7.15
N ASP A 208 20.32 -10.49 -6.87
CA ASP A 208 19.07 -11.11 -7.35
C ASP A 208 18.03 -11.28 -6.24
N ASP A 209 18.18 -10.58 -5.11
CA ASP A 209 17.21 -10.66 -4.01
C ASP A 209 15.88 -9.98 -4.40
N PRO A 210 14.79 -10.75 -4.62
CA PRO A 210 13.52 -10.18 -5.07
C PRO A 210 12.87 -9.27 -4.04
N PHE A 211 13.19 -9.43 -2.75
CA PHE A 211 12.65 -8.59 -1.68
C PHE A 211 13.23 -7.17 -1.76
N TYR A 212 14.56 -7.05 -1.92
CA TYR A 212 15.19 -5.74 -2.07
C TYR A 212 14.84 -5.07 -3.39
N ARG A 213 14.70 -5.82 -4.49
CA ARG A 213 14.22 -5.26 -5.77
C ARG A 213 12.80 -4.73 -5.67
N TYR A 214 11.90 -5.47 -5.02
CA TYR A 214 10.54 -5.00 -4.75
C TYR A 214 10.55 -3.68 -3.97
N HIS A 215 11.30 -3.61 -2.88
CA HIS A 215 11.39 -2.40 -2.06
C HIS A 215 12.06 -1.23 -2.79
N LEU A 216 13.03 -1.50 -3.68
CA LEU A 216 13.62 -0.47 -4.55
C LEU A 216 12.59 0.06 -5.55
N GLY A 217 11.80 -0.84 -6.15
CA GLY A 217 10.68 -0.48 -7.01
C GLY A 217 9.66 0.42 -6.31
N VAL A 218 9.24 0.06 -5.09
CA VAL A 218 8.37 0.90 -4.24
C VAL A 218 9.00 2.27 -3.97
N THR A 219 10.30 2.31 -3.70
CA THR A 219 11.03 3.57 -3.47
C THR A 219 11.08 4.43 -4.73
N PHE A 220 11.25 3.82 -5.91
CA PHE A 220 11.14 4.54 -7.19
C PHE A 220 9.75 5.09 -7.47
N VAL A 221 8.68 4.43 -7.00
CA VAL A 221 7.33 5.01 -7.03
C VAL A 221 7.28 6.30 -6.19
N GLN A 222 7.87 6.31 -5.00
CA GLN A 222 7.95 7.50 -4.15
C GLN A 222 8.76 8.62 -4.81
N LEU A 223 9.85 8.27 -5.49
CA LEU A 223 10.71 9.17 -6.28
C LEU A 223 10.14 9.52 -7.66
N ARG A 224 8.98 8.97 -8.04
CA ARG A 224 8.27 9.29 -9.29
C ARG A 224 8.98 8.83 -10.56
N ARG A 225 9.86 7.86 -10.41
CA ARG A 225 10.60 7.19 -11.47
C ARG A 225 9.83 5.93 -11.88
N LEU A 226 8.63 6.11 -12.45
CA LEU A 226 7.68 5.01 -12.66
C LEU A 226 8.20 3.94 -13.62
N GLN A 227 8.97 4.31 -14.64
CA GLN A 227 9.58 3.36 -15.58
C GLN A 227 10.61 2.47 -14.86
N GLU A 228 11.42 3.06 -13.99
CA GLU A 228 12.43 2.32 -13.21
C GLU A 228 11.77 1.46 -12.14
N ALA A 229 10.69 1.98 -11.53
CA ALA A 229 9.85 1.20 -10.63
C ALA A 229 9.29 -0.04 -11.35
N ALA A 230 8.74 0.11 -12.56
CA ALA A 230 8.23 -1.02 -13.34
C ALA A 230 9.32 -2.06 -13.60
N ALA A 231 10.50 -1.64 -14.04
CA ALA A 231 11.61 -2.55 -14.34
C ALA A 231 12.06 -3.36 -13.11
N GLU A 232 12.21 -2.72 -11.94
CA GLU A 232 12.61 -3.45 -10.72
C GLU A 232 11.48 -4.33 -10.16
N LEU A 233 10.22 -3.90 -10.25
CA LEU A 233 9.08 -4.69 -9.81
C LEU A 233 8.81 -5.89 -10.74
N GLU A 234 9.01 -5.75 -12.04
CA GLU A 234 8.93 -6.86 -13.02
C GLU A 234 9.97 -7.94 -12.68
N ARG A 235 11.24 -7.53 -12.48
CA ARG A 235 12.33 -8.44 -12.07
C ARG A 235 12.05 -9.09 -10.71
N ALA A 236 11.57 -8.32 -9.74
CA ALA A 236 11.18 -8.84 -8.44
C ALA A 236 10.07 -9.89 -8.58
N LEU A 237 9.08 -9.67 -9.44
CA LEU A 237 7.94 -10.57 -9.59
C LEU A 237 8.33 -11.89 -10.28
N GLU A 238 9.27 -11.81 -11.23
CA GLU A 238 9.84 -12.97 -11.92
C GLU A 238 10.63 -13.86 -10.96
N ALA A 239 11.46 -13.27 -10.09
CA ALA A 239 12.29 -14.00 -9.15
C ALA A 239 11.58 -14.38 -7.82
N ALA A 240 10.51 -13.66 -7.44
CA ALA A 240 9.83 -13.91 -6.17
C ALA A 240 9.08 -15.25 -6.17
N PRO A 241 9.31 -16.12 -5.16
CA PRO A 241 8.50 -17.33 -4.97
C PRO A 241 7.00 -17.02 -4.92
N LYS A 242 6.16 -17.90 -5.44
CA LYS A 242 4.69 -17.75 -5.39
C LYS A 242 4.16 -17.60 -3.97
N ALA A 243 4.78 -18.28 -3.00
CA ALA A 243 4.43 -18.23 -1.58
C ALA A 243 5.08 -17.05 -0.81
N ALA A 244 5.82 -16.15 -1.47
CA ALA A 244 6.47 -15.05 -0.79
C ALA A 244 5.42 -14.10 -0.16
N PRO A 245 5.50 -13.78 1.15
CA PRO A 245 4.46 -12.99 1.84
C PRO A 245 4.20 -11.62 1.22
N TYR A 246 5.24 -10.96 0.69
CA TYR A 246 5.14 -9.64 0.06
C TYR A 246 4.66 -9.68 -1.40
N ARG A 247 4.50 -10.87 -2.02
CA ARG A 247 4.14 -11.00 -3.43
C ARG A 247 2.80 -10.34 -3.78
N PRO A 248 1.71 -10.45 -2.98
CA PRO A 248 0.45 -9.76 -3.27
C PRO A 248 0.64 -8.24 -3.28
N THR A 249 1.42 -7.71 -2.34
CA THR A 249 1.77 -6.28 -2.31
C THR A 249 2.61 -5.85 -3.52
N LEU A 250 3.54 -6.71 -3.97
CA LEU A 250 4.32 -6.49 -5.19
C LEU A 250 3.41 -6.41 -6.43
N ILE A 251 2.50 -7.38 -6.62
CA ILE A 251 1.53 -7.42 -7.73
C ILE A 251 0.65 -6.16 -7.70
N ARG A 252 0.11 -5.82 -6.53
CA ARG A 252 -0.65 -4.59 -6.31
C ARG A 252 0.15 -3.37 -6.78
N THR A 253 1.39 -3.23 -6.32
CA THR A 253 2.23 -2.07 -6.64
C THR A 253 2.54 -2.00 -8.13
N LEU A 254 2.93 -3.11 -8.76
CA LEU A 254 3.22 -3.17 -10.18
C LEU A 254 1.98 -2.82 -11.03
N SER A 255 0.80 -3.34 -10.67
CA SER A 255 -0.44 -3.00 -11.38
C SER A 255 -0.75 -1.49 -11.30
N LEU A 256 -0.55 -0.85 -10.14
CA LEU A 256 -0.71 0.59 -10.00
C LEU A 256 0.34 1.39 -10.79
N VAL A 257 1.57 0.89 -10.88
CA VAL A 257 2.63 1.49 -11.71
C VAL A 257 2.29 1.39 -13.19
N TYR A 258 1.80 0.24 -13.68
CA TYR A 258 1.33 0.09 -15.04
C TYR A 258 0.19 1.05 -15.37
N GLU A 259 -0.81 1.20 -14.51
CA GLU A 259 -1.88 2.20 -14.68
C GLU A 259 -1.30 3.63 -14.75
N GLY A 260 -0.34 3.96 -13.86
CA GLY A 260 0.34 5.25 -13.85
C GLY A 260 1.19 5.55 -15.09
N LEU A 261 1.70 4.52 -15.77
CA LEU A 261 2.41 4.60 -17.04
C LEU A 261 1.48 4.62 -18.26
N GLY A 262 0.17 4.47 -18.06
CA GLY A 262 -0.80 4.36 -19.14
C GLY A 262 -0.80 3.00 -19.83
N TRP A 263 -0.45 1.93 -19.11
CA TRP A 263 -0.47 0.53 -19.58
C TRP A 263 -1.56 -0.30 -18.89
N PRO A 264 -2.85 0.10 -18.97
CA PRO A 264 -3.95 -0.56 -18.25
C PRO A 264 -4.13 -2.03 -18.66
N GLU A 265 -3.80 -2.38 -19.91
CA GLU A 265 -3.86 -3.77 -20.38
C GLU A 265 -2.85 -4.68 -19.67
N ARG A 266 -1.63 -4.18 -19.38
CA ARG A 266 -0.64 -4.93 -18.60
C ARG A 266 -1.10 -5.12 -17.17
N ALA A 267 -1.64 -4.07 -16.55
CA ALA A 267 -2.21 -4.15 -15.21
C ALA A 267 -3.32 -5.21 -15.14
N ARG A 268 -4.25 -5.17 -16.10
CA ARG A 268 -5.38 -6.11 -16.16
C ARG A 268 -4.92 -7.55 -16.35
N THR A 269 -4.05 -7.81 -17.32
CA THR A 269 -3.53 -9.16 -17.58
C THR A 269 -2.83 -9.73 -16.35
N LEU A 270 -1.99 -8.93 -15.68
CA LEU A 270 -1.34 -9.34 -14.44
C LEU A 270 -2.35 -9.67 -13.34
N LEU A 271 -3.33 -8.81 -13.11
CA LEU A 271 -4.34 -9.00 -12.07
C LEU A 271 -5.28 -10.18 -12.36
N GLN A 272 -5.64 -10.42 -13.62
CA GLN A 272 -6.43 -11.58 -14.02
C GLN A 272 -5.69 -12.90 -13.77
N ALA A 273 -4.37 -12.92 -13.98
CA ALA A 273 -3.55 -14.09 -13.75
C ALA A 273 -3.29 -14.36 -12.26
N GLU A 274 -3.07 -13.32 -11.45
CA GLU A 274 -2.62 -13.52 -10.06
C GLU A 274 -3.73 -13.40 -9.01
N ALA A 275 -4.81 -12.62 -9.22
CA ALA A 275 -5.86 -12.46 -8.20
C ALA A 275 -6.58 -13.76 -7.80
N PRO A 276 -6.84 -14.72 -8.72
CA PRO A 276 -7.42 -16.03 -8.36
C PRO A 276 -6.48 -16.93 -7.56
N GLU A 277 -5.18 -16.77 -7.74
CA GLU A 277 -4.15 -17.63 -7.15
C GLU A 277 -3.83 -17.28 -5.70
N VAL A 278 -4.31 -16.12 -5.22
CA VAL A 278 -4.04 -15.66 -3.85
C VAL A 278 -5.34 -15.52 -3.07
N GLU A 279 -5.56 -16.45 -2.15
CA GLU A 279 -6.69 -16.42 -1.24
C GLU A 279 -6.62 -15.20 -0.29
N GLY A 280 -7.78 -14.68 0.11
CA GLY A 280 -7.85 -13.64 1.14
C GLY A 280 -7.33 -12.25 0.71
N GLN A 281 -7.06 -12.01 -0.58
CA GLN A 281 -6.53 -10.73 -1.07
C GLN A 281 -7.58 -9.87 -1.81
N PRO A 282 -8.39 -9.07 -1.08
CA PRO A 282 -9.44 -8.25 -1.68
C PRO A 282 -8.90 -7.12 -2.57
N GLU A 283 -7.67 -6.65 -2.33
CA GLU A 283 -7.05 -5.55 -3.08
C GLU A 283 -6.85 -5.89 -4.56
N LEU A 284 -6.36 -7.10 -4.86
CA LEU A 284 -6.09 -7.53 -6.24
C LEU A 284 -7.40 -7.61 -7.05
N TRP A 285 -8.44 -8.20 -6.47
CA TRP A 285 -9.76 -8.25 -7.07
C TRP A 285 -10.40 -6.87 -7.22
N HIS A 286 -10.20 -5.97 -6.25
CA HIS A 286 -10.70 -4.60 -6.36
C HIS A 286 -10.04 -3.85 -7.52
N LEU A 287 -8.71 -3.91 -7.62
CA LEU A 287 -7.96 -3.29 -8.72
C LEU A 287 -8.34 -3.89 -10.08
N LEU A 288 -8.61 -5.20 -10.14
CA LEU A 288 -9.10 -5.85 -11.35
C LEU A 288 -10.48 -5.29 -11.76
N GLY A 289 -11.38 -5.12 -10.79
CA GLY A 289 -12.69 -4.50 -11.01
C GLY A 289 -12.58 -3.06 -11.48
N GLU A 290 -11.66 -2.28 -10.91
CA GLU A 290 -11.37 -0.91 -11.36
C GLU A 290 -10.87 -0.89 -12.81
N SER A 291 -9.95 -1.78 -13.17
CA SER A 291 -9.42 -1.88 -14.53
C SER A 291 -10.50 -2.26 -15.55
N PHE A 292 -11.37 -3.22 -15.22
CA PHE A 292 -12.51 -3.57 -16.08
C PHE A 292 -13.52 -2.43 -16.21
N LEU A 293 -13.88 -1.77 -15.11
CA LEU A 293 -14.86 -0.67 -15.13
C LEU A 293 -14.35 0.51 -15.95
N SER A 294 -13.05 0.79 -15.85
CA SER A 294 -12.30 1.77 -16.63
C SER A 294 -12.30 1.46 -18.14
N ALA A 295 -12.21 0.18 -18.50
CA ALA A 295 -12.34 -0.29 -19.89
C ALA A 295 -13.81 -0.36 -20.40
N GLY A 296 -14.79 -0.03 -19.55
CA GLY A 296 -16.21 -0.13 -19.87
C GLY A 296 -16.79 -1.54 -19.78
N TRP A 297 -16.03 -2.51 -19.29
CA TRP A 297 -16.46 -3.91 -19.15
C TRP A 297 -17.18 -4.10 -17.81
N VAL A 298 -18.44 -3.64 -17.77
CA VAL A 298 -19.19 -3.50 -16.52
C VAL A 298 -19.48 -4.84 -15.83
N ARG A 299 -19.84 -5.89 -16.58
CA ARG A 299 -20.13 -7.22 -16.01
C ARG A 299 -18.89 -7.87 -15.38
N PRO A 300 -17.73 -7.94 -16.06
CA PRO A 300 -16.48 -8.37 -15.43
C PRO A 300 -16.10 -7.52 -14.20
N ALA A 301 -16.32 -6.21 -14.25
CA ALA A 301 -16.05 -5.34 -13.10
C ALA A 301 -16.91 -5.71 -11.87
N GLU A 302 -18.21 -5.92 -12.06
CA GLU A 302 -19.11 -6.38 -10.99
C GLU A 302 -18.62 -7.70 -10.38
N ALA A 303 -18.28 -8.68 -11.21
CA ALA A 303 -17.80 -9.98 -10.76
C ALA A 303 -16.52 -9.83 -9.91
N ALA A 304 -15.57 -9.03 -10.36
CA ALA A 304 -14.34 -8.75 -9.63
C ALA A 304 -14.59 -8.03 -8.30
N PHE A 305 -15.52 -7.04 -8.25
CA PHE A 305 -15.87 -6.39 -6.98
C PHE A 305 -16.56 -7.33 -5.99
N ARG A 306 -17.43 -8.24 -6.47
CA ARG A 306 -18.03 -9.28 -5.61
C ARG A 306 -16.97 -10.26 -5.11
N ALA A 307 -16.02 -10.65 -5.96
CA ALA A 307 -14.87 -11.47 -5.56
C ALA A 307 -14.01 -10.76 -4.50
N ALA A 308 -13.79 -9.45 -4.61
CA ALA A 308 -13.09 -8.67 -3.59
C ALA A 308 -13.81 -8.69 -2.24
N LEU A 309 -15.15 -8.55 -2.22
CA LEU A 309 -15.93 -8.68 -0.98
C LEU A 309 -15.84 -10.10 -0.39
N ALA A 310 -15.91 -11.12 -1.23
CA ALA A 310 -15.80 -12.51 -0.78
C ALA A 310 -14.38 -12.88 -0.30
N ALA A 311 -13.34 -12.29 -0.90
CA ALA A 311 -11.96 -12.45 -0.46
C ALA A 311 -11.74 -11.77 0.91
N ALA A 312 -12.36 -10.61 1.15
CA ALA A 312 -12.26 -9.91 2.43
C ALA A 312 -12.82 -10.72 3.61
N LEU A 313 -13.86 -11.54 3.39
CA LEU A 313 -14.41 -12.45 4.41
C LEU A 313 -13.46 -13.60 4.78
N ARG A 314 -12.50 -13.91 3.90
CA ARG A 314 -11.50 -14.97 4.06
C ARG A 314 -10.10 -14.44 4.37
N ALA A 315 -9.95 -13.11 4.46
CA ALA A 315 -8.67 -12.50 4.73
C ALA A 315 -8.21 -12.84 6.14
N ASP A 316 -6.95 -13.26 6.27
CA ASP A 316 -6.30 -13.41 7.56
C ASP A 316 -6.20 -12.02 8.23
N PRO A 317 -6.78 -11.79 9.42
CA PRO A 317 -6.67 -10.53 10.13
C PRO A 317 -5.22 -10.14 10.46
N SER A 318 -4.31 -11.11 10.51
CA SER A 318 -2.89 -10.91 10.79
C SER A 318 -2.05 -10.61 9.53
N ASP A 319 -2.62 -10.79 8.33
CA ASP A 319 -1.93 -10.53 7.05
C ASP A 319 -1.35 -9.11 6.99
N ASP A 320 -0.07 -9.04 6.62
CA ASP A 320 0.74 -7.83 6.59
C ASP A 320 0.74 -7.13 5.21
N ASN A 321 -0.01 -7.64 4.23
CA ASN A 321 -0.06 -7.06 2.89
C ASN A 321 -0.69 -5.68 2.89
N VAL A 322 -0.13 -4.83 2.03
CA VAL A 322 -0.54 -3.45 1.88
C VAL A 322 -1.86 -3.37 1.13
N ARG A 323 -2.84 -2.67 1.71
CA ARG A 323 -4.18 -2.51 1.17
C ARG A 323 -4.62 -1.06 1.18
N THR A 324 -5.49 -0.68 0.26
CA THR A 324 -6.11 0.65 0.29
C THR A 324 -7.22 0.65 1.33
N PHE A 325 -7.27 1.66 2.20
CA PHE A 325 -8.26 1.72 3.28
C PHE A 325 -9.70 1.66 2.74
N GLY A 326 -10.47 0.73 3.29
CA GLY A 326 -11.87 0.45 2.91
C GLY A 326 -12.06 -0.52 1.74
N VAL A 327 -10.99 -1.01 1.12
CA VAL A 327 -11.08 -2.10 0.13
C VAL A 327 -11.49 -3.40 0.81
N GLY A 328 -12.38 -4.15 0.17
CA GLY A 328 -13.09 -5.27 0.78
C GLY A 328 -14.30 -4.85 1.62
N GLY A 329 -14.53 -3.55 1.79
CA GLY A 329 -15.66 -2.97 2.53
C GLY A 329 -16.33 -1.83 1.77
N PHE A 330 -16.57 -0.71 2.45
CA PHE A 330 -17.29 0.46 1.93
C PHE A 330 -16.76 0.97 0.58
N ARG A 331 -15.45 0.92 0.32
CA ARG A 331 -14.88 1.39 -0.96
C ARG A 331 -15.25 0.45 -2.10
N THR A 332 -15.10 -0.85 -1.90
CA THR A 332 -15.49 -1.86 -2.89
C THR A 332 -17.00 -1.83 -3.13
N ARG A 333 -17.81 -1.71 -2.09
CA ARG A 333 -19.28 -1.62 -2.23
C ARG A 333 -19.73 -0.36 -2.97
N THR A 334 -19.04 0.76 -2.78
CA THR A 334 -19.28 2.00 -3.55
C THR A 334 -19.03 1.78 -5.04
N ARG A 335 -17.98 1.04 -5.40
CA ARG A 335 -17.64 0.77 -6.81
C ARG A 335 -18.53 -0.31 -7.43
N LEU A 336 -18.93 -1.31 -6.64
CA LEU A 336 -19.98 -2.27 -7.00
C LEU A 336 -21.31 -1.56 -7.30
N THR A 337 -21.70 -0.57 -6.49
CA THR A 337 -22.89 0.25 -6.71
C THR A 337 -22.87 0.88 -8.10
N GLU A 338 -21.76 1.47 -8.50
CA GLU A 338 -21.60 2.07 -9.82
C GLU A 338 -21.71 1.05 -10.95
N ALA A 339 -21.07 -0.12 -10.80
CA ALA A 339 -21.17 -1.19 -11.79
C ALA A 339 -22.60 -1.73 -11.94
N LEU A 340 -23.36 -1.84 -10.85
CA LEU A 340 -24.77 -2.27 -10.86
C LEU A 340 -25.69 -1.20 -11.48
N ALA A 341 -25.48 0.07 -11.11
CA ALA A 341 -26.24 1.20 -11.64
C ALA A 341 -26.07 1.34 -13.17
N ARG A 342 -24.85 1.18 -13.69
CA ARG A 342 -24.58 1.18 -15.15
C ARG A 342 -25.29 0.05 -15.91
N GLN A 343 -25.69 -1.01 -15.22
CA GLN A 343 -26.49 -2.10 -15.79
C GLN A 343 -28.00 -1.92 -15.59
N GLY A 344 -28.45 -0.83 -14.97
CA GLY A 344 -29.86 -0.59 -14.63
C GLY A 344 -30.38 -1.44 -13.47
N ARG A 345 -29.50 -2.11 -12.71
CA ARG A 345 -29.85 -2.95 -11.55
C ARG A 345 -30.00 -2.12 -10.29
N TRP A 346 -30.98 -1.21 -10.29
CA TRP A 346 -31.12 -0.16 -9.27
C TRP A 346 -31.34 -0.68 -7.84
N ALA A 347 -32.13 -1.73 -7.67
CA ALA A 347 -32.41 -2.30 -6.35
C ALA A 347 -31.13 -2.80 -5.66
N GLU A 348 -30.32 -3.58 -6.38
CA GLU A 348 -29.04 -4.09 -5.88
C GLU A 348 -27.99 -2.98 -5.71
N ALA A 349 -27.98 -2.00 -6.61
CA ALA A 349 -27.10 -0.83 -6.47
C ALA A 349 -27.40 -0.08 -5.15
N MET A 350 -28.69 0.15 -4.86
CA MET A 350 -29.10 0.81 -3.62
C MET A 350 -28.80 -0.02 -2.36
N GLU A 351 -28.90 -1.34 -2.44
CA GLU A 351 -28.51 -2.22 -1.33
C GLU A 351 -27.00 -2.15 -1.06
N ALA A 352 -26.17 -2.27 -2.09
CA ALA A 352 -24.73 -2.14 -1.98
C ALA A 352 -24.31 -0.77 -1.42
N LEU A 353 -24.98 0.30 -1.86
CA LEU A 353 -24.72 1.66 -1.39
C LEU A 353 -25.10 1.86 0.07
N ARG A 354 -26.26 1.35 0.50
CA ARG A 354 -26.69 1.39 1.90
C ARG A 354 -25.68 0.67 2.79
N ALA A 355 -25.20 -0.50 2.37
CA ALA A 355 -24.16 -1.22 3.11
C ALA A 355 -22.84 -0.43 3.18
N ALA A 356 -22.44 0.26 2.10
CA ALA A 356 -21.26 1.14 2.12
C ALA A 356 -21.42 2.31 3.11
N LEU A 357 -22.58 2.97 3.12
CA LEU A 357 -22.87 4.10 4.01
C LEU A 357 -23.11 3.66 5.46
N LEU A 358 -23.55 2.43 5.71
CA LEU A 358 -23.65 1.88 7.07
C LEU A 358 -22.26 1.68 7.69
N GLU A 359 -21.30 1.19 6.90
CA GLU A 359 -19.92 1.05 7.34
C GLU A 359 -19.23 2.40 7.50
N ARG A 360 -19.47 3.32 6.55
CA ARG A 360 -18.84 4.64 6.53
C ARG A 360 -19.77 5.75 6.02
N PRO A 361 -20.56 6.37 6.93
CA PRO A 361 -21.56 7.38 6.57
C PRO A 361 -20.98 8.66 5.94
N ASP A 362 -19.73 8.98 6.28
CA ASP A 362 -19.00 10.17 5.86
C ASP A 362 -18.09 9.94 4.64
N PHE A 363 -18.17 8.76 4.01
CA PHE A 363 -17.41 8.48 2.79
C PHE A 363 -18.02 9.23 1.59
N ALA A 364 -17.39 10.36 1.24
CA ALA A 364 -17.88 11.30 0.24
C ALA A 364 -18.23 10.67 -1.14
N PRO A 365 -17.46 9.71 -1.70
CA PRO A 365 -17.84 9.03 -2.93
C PRO A 365 -19.18 8.30 -2.86
N ALA A 366 -19.48 7.61 -1.75
CA ALA A 366 -20.77 6.95 -1.57
C ALA A 366 -21.91 7.97 -1.44
N ARG A 367 -21.70 9.05 -0.68
CA ARG A 367 -22.72 10.13 -0.56
C ARG A 367 -23.06 10.77 -1.90
N ARG A 368 -22.06 11.05 -2.75
CA ARG A 368 -22.30 11.57 -4.10
C ARG A 368 -23.07 10.60 -4.99
N LEU A 369 -22.82 9.29 -4.86
CA LEU A 369 -23.63 8.29 -5.55
C LEU A 369 -25.06 8.28 -5.04
N LEU A 370 -25.29 8.44 -3.73
CA LEU A 370 -26.64 8.53 -3.19
C LEU A 370 -27.41 9.71 -3.80
N GLU A 371 -26.80 10.90 -3.82
CA GLU A 371 -27.38 12.09 -4.43
C GLU A 371 -27.74 11.86 -5.91
N ALA A 372 -26.81 11.28 -6.67
CA ALA A 372 -27.00 11.00 -8.10
C ALA A 372 -28.06 9.90 -8.38
N LEU A 373 -28.30 8.98 -7.45
CA LEU A 373 -29.25 7.88 -7.61
C LEU A 373 -30.65 8.24 -7.10
N VAL A 374 -30.76 9.18 -6.16
CA VAL A 374 -32.04 9.67 -5.62
C VAL A 374 -32.64 10.76 -6.52
N GLU A 375 -31.81 11.55 -7.21
CA GLU A 375 -32.26 12.50 -8.24
C GLU A 375 -32.09 11.90 -9.65
N PRO A 376 -33.12 11.26 -10.25
CA PRO A 376 -33.06 10.93 -11.66
C PRO A 376 -32.97 12.24 -12.46
N PRO A 377 -32.12 12.33 -13.51
CA PRO A 377 -32.14 13.50 -14.38
C PRO A 377 -33.56 13.70 -14.91
N ALA A 378 -34.07 14.93 -14.80
CA ALA A 378 -35.39 15.30 -15.29
C ALA A 378 -35.52 14.83 -16.75
N LEU A 379 -36.36 13.82 -16.98
CA LEU A 379 -36.67 13.34 -18.32
C LEU A 379 -37.32 14.50 -19.11
N PRO A 380 -36.79 14.90 -20.26
CA PRO A 380 -37.49 15.83 -21.13
C PRO A 380 -38.73 15.13 -21.68
N GLY A 381 -39.91 15.57 -21.22
CA GLY A 381 -41.21 15.30 -21.82
C GLY A 381 -41.69 13.84 -21.75
N ARG A 382 -42.55 13.53 -20.78
CA ARG A 382 -43.53 12.45 -20.94
C ARG A 382 -44.59 12.90 -21.97
N PRO A 383 -44.80 12.23 -23.11
CA PRO A 383 -46.11 12.26 -23.73
C PRO A 383 -47.03 11.31 -22.96
N ALA A 384 -48.26 11.76 -22.76
CA ALA A 384 -49.29 11.03 -22.03
C ALA A 384 -49.65 9.69 -22.69
N ASN A 385 -49.81 8.69 -21.82
CA ASN A 385 -50.61 7.47 -21.94
C ASN A 385 -51.32 7.22 -23.29
N ARG A 386 -50.87 6.18 -24.02
CA ARG A 386 -51.76 5.33 -24.83
C ARG A 386 -51.24 3.89 -24.79
N ALA A 387 -52.02 2.99 -24.18
CA ALA A 387 -51.92 1.56 -24.47
C ALA A 387 -52.44 1.31 -25.90
N PRO A 388 -51.86 0.33 -26.63
CA PRO A 388 -52.70 -0.82 -26.96
C PRO A 388 -51.97 -2.19 -27.01
N GLN A 389 -52.67 -3.16 -26.43
CA GLN A 389 -53.02 -4.49 -26.94
C GLN A 389 -51.96 -5.52 -27.37
N ALA A 390 -52.21 -6.73 -26.85
CA ALA A 390 -51.52 -7.98 -27.08
C ALA A 390 -51.64 -8.52 -28.52
N GLY A 391 -50.58 -9.16 -29.00
CA GLY A 391 -50.58 -9.91 -30.26
C GLY A 391 -49.28 -10.67 -30.56
N ARG A 392 -49.19 -11.90 -30.04
CA ARG A 392 -48.49 -13.12 -30.53
C ARG A 392 -46.99 -13.09 -30.90
N ARG A 393 -46.26 -13.91 -30.13
CA ARG A 393 -45.25 -14.95 -30.47
C ARG A 393 -44.26 -14.68 -31.62
N GLU A 394 -42.99 -14.59 -31.25
CA GLU A 394 -41.90 -15.33 -31.90
C GLU A 394 -41.11 -16.09 -30.82
N GLN A 395 -41.05 -17.40 -30.99
CA GLN A 395 -40.11 -18.31 -30.34
C GLN A 395 -38.81 -18.22 -31.14
N ASP A 396 -37.67 -18.04 -30.46
CA ASP A 396 -36.53 -18.97 -30.52
C ASP A 396 -35.22 -18.34 -30.02
N ALA A 397 -34.43 -19.18 -29.34
CA ALA A 397 -33.07 -19.01 -28.84
C ALA A 397 -32.84 -18.17 -27.57
N ALA A 398 -33.03 -18.83 -26.42
CA ALA A 398 -32.22 -18.57 -25.23
C ALA A 398 -30.76 -19.01 -25.49
N PRO A 399 -29.73 -18.24 -25.10
CA PRO A 399 -28.43 -18.81 -24.84
C PRO A 399 -28.39 -19.29 -23.39
N GLU A 400 -28.13 -20.58 -23.25
CA GLU A 400 -27.79 -21.25 -22.00
C GLU A 400 -26.80 -20.44 -21.17
N ALA A 401 -27.10 -20.40 -19.88
CA ALA A 401 -26.29 -19.82 -18.84
C ALA A 401 -24.92 -20.50 -18.73
N ALA A 402 -23.95 -19.73 -18.23
CA ALA A 402 -23.11 -20.12 -17.11
C ALA A 402 -22.81 -21.64 -16.99
N ARG A 403 -21.85 -22.13 -17.78
CA ARG A 403 -21.02 -23.31 -17.46
C ARG A 403 -19.91 -23.45 -18.51
N ALA A 404 -18.68 -23.13 -18.11
CA ALA A 404 -17.41 -23.71 -18.57
C ALA A 404 -16.26 -22.69 -18.33
N TRP A 405 -15.87 -22.52 -17.07
CA TRP A 405 -14.45 -22.36 -16.76
C TRP A 405 -14.09 -23.56 -15.91
N GLN A 406 -13.63 -24.62 -16.56
CA GLN A 406 -13.07 -25.80 -15.91
C GLN A 406 -11.57 -25.55 -15.75
N ALA A 407 -11.09 -25.59 -14.51
CA ALA A 407 -9.67 -25.71 -14.22
C ALA A 407 -9.15 -27.02 -14.84
N PRO A 408 -7.91 -27.07 -15.35
CA PRO A 408 -7.34 -28.35 -15.76
C PRO A 408 -6.88 -29.14 -14.53
N GLU A 409 -7.54 -30.27 -14.26
CA GLU A 409 -7.01 -31.38 -13.47
C GLU A 409 -6.63 -32.54 -14.40
N ALA A 410 -5.38 -33.00 -14.32
CA ALA A 410 -4.93 -34.40 -14.32
C ALA A 410 -3.38 -34.38 -14.48
N ALA A 411 -2.60 -34.61 -13.41
CA ALA A 411 -2.28 -35.88 -12.77
C ALA A 411 -1.26 -36.73 -13.55
N GLY A 412 -0.13 -37.05 -12.91
CA GLY A 412 0.80 -38.05 -13.41
C GLY A 412 2.14 -38.16 -12.68
N GLN A 413 2.14 -38.84 -11.52
CA GLN A 413 3.21 -39.70 -10.98
C GLN A 413 4.44 -39.05 -10.29
N ALA A 414 4.45 -39.24 -8.96
CA ALA A 414 5.68 -39.40 -8.17
C ALA A 414 6.42 -40.69 -8.58
N PRO A 415 7.73 -40.76 -8.27
CA PRO A 415 8.12 -41.80 -7.32
C PRO A 415 9.05 -41.32 -6.21
N ASP A 416 9.00 -42.10 -5.14
CA ASP A 416 9.70 -42.00 -3.87
C ASP A 416 11.24 -42.08 -3.95
N ALA A 417 11.85 -41.29 -3.06
CA ALA A 417 12.90 -41.65 -2.10
C ALA A 417 14.33 -42.08 -2.51
N VAL A 418 15.22 -41.72 -1.57
CA VAL A 418 16.54 -42.29 -1.22
C VAL A 418 17.79 -41.59 -1.75
N GLY A 419 18.29 -40.68 -0.91
CA GLY A 419 19.67 -40.58 -0.39
C GLY A 419 20.89 -40.89 -1.27
N ARG A 420 21.83 -39.94 -1.32
CA ARG A 420 23.23 -40.06 -0.85
C ARG A 420 24.06 -38.82 -1.23
N THR A 421 24.87 -38.35 -0.29
CA THR A 421 26.10 -37.55 -0.50
C THR A 421 27.16 -38.40 -1.21
N PRO A 422 28.14 -37.79 -1.92
CA PRO A 422 29.46 -37.45 -1.34
C PRO A 422 29.98 -36.06 -1.78
N GLU A 423 30.60 -35.26 -0.90
CA GLU A 423 32.06 -35.17 -0.61
C GLU A 423 32.97 -34.72 -1.79
N ALA A 424 33.50 -33.50 -1.59
CA ALA A 424 34.84 -32.95 -1.86
C ALA A 424 35.68 -33.36 -3.10
N ALA A 425 36.21 -32.33 -3.80
CA ALA A 425 37.64 -32.24 -4.15
C ALA A 425 38.02 -30.83 -4.67
N ASP A 426 39.00 -30.23 -3.99
CA ASP A 426 40.20 -29.54 -4.50
C ASP A 426 40.13 -28.40 -5.55
N GLY A 427 40.49 -27.20 -5.09
CA GLY A 427 41.82 -26.60 -5.35
C GLY A 427 42.06 -25.80 -6.67
N PRO A 428 42.79 -24.66 -6.63
CA PRO A 428 42.76 -23.61 -7.67
C PRO A 428 43.95 -23.68 -8.65
N PRO A 429 44.14 -22.72 -9.60
CA PRO A 429 44.92 -21.52 -9.26
C PRO A 429 44.60 -20.19 -10.02
N GLU A 430 44.91 -19.09 -9.32
CA GLU A 430 45.69 -17.89 -9.72
C GLU A 430 45.46 -17.03 -11.00
N LYS A 431 45.40 -15.71 -10.72
CA LYS A 431 46.20 -14.57 -11.26
C LYS A 431 45.71 -13.73 -12.47
N GLY A 432 45.85 -12.41 -12.25
CA GLY A 432 46.03 -11.35 -13.24
C GLY A 432 44.76 -10.52 -13.46
N GLY A 433 44.69 -9.20 -13.33
CA GLY A 433 45.70 -8.15 -13.20
C GLY A 433 45.06 -6.83 -13.65
N ALA A 434 45.42 -5.74 -12.96
CA ALA A 434 45.45 -4.36 -13.43
C ALA A 434 44.16 -3.65 -13.95
N ALA A 435 43.77 -2.60 -13.21
CA ALA A 435 43.16 -1.35 -13.69
C ALA A 435 44.15 -0.60 -14.64
N PRO A 436 43.88 0.58 -15.28
CA PRO A 436 42.96 1.63 -14.84
C PRO A 436 42.25 2.51 -15.91
N GLU A 437 41.43 3.43 -15.40
CA GLU A 437 41.20 4.83 -15.80
C GLU A 437 40.75 5.22 -17.23
N GLY A 438 39.77 6.13 -17.26
CA GLY A 438 39.33 6.84 -18.46
C GLY A 438 38.24 7.87 -18.14
N ASP A 439 38.65 9.02 -17.62
CA ASP A 439 37.87 10.26 -17.53
C ASP A 439 37.30 10.68 -18.89
N GLY A 440 36.17 11.40 -18.86
CA GLY A 440 36.05 12.54 -19.77
C GLY A 440 34.67 12.86 -20.35
N HIS A 441 34.22 14.06 -19.97
CA HIS A 441 33.56 15.06 -20.82
C HIS A 441 32.04 15.24 -20.74
N ALA A 442 31.73 16.42 -20.19
CA ALA A 442 30.49 17.16 -20.27
C ALA A 442 30.33 17.90 -21.61
N ALA A 443 29.07 18.10 -22.03
CA ALA A 443 28.50 19.24 -22.77
C ALA A 443 27.03 18.86 -23.06
N GLY A 444 25.99 19.68 -23.05
CA GLY A 444 25.85 21.13 -23.07
C GLY A 444 24.52 21.45 -23.77
N ALA A 445 23.56 21.99 -23.01
CA ALA A 445 22.41 22.83 -23.37
C ALA A 445 21.55 22.60 -24.65
N ALA A 446 20.23 22.49 -24.44
CA ALA A 446 19.24 23.24 -25.22
C ALA A 446 17.91 23.37 -24.45
N SER A 447 17.60 24.58 -24.00
CA SER A 447 16.30 24.98 -23.46
C SER A 447 15.30 25.24 -24.58
N VAL A 448 14.15 24.57 -24.57
CA VAL A 448 12.95 25.01 -25.31
C VAL A 448 11.81 25.16 -24.31
N THR A 449 11.43 26.41 -24.09
CA THR A 449 10.32 26.84 -23.25
C THR A 449 9.00 26.66 -24.00
N GLY A 450 8.31 25.55 -23.70
CA GLY A 450 6.92 25.32 -24.09
C GLY A 450 6.06 25.18 -22.84
N ARG A 451 5.06 26.06 -22.67
CA ARG A 451 4.07 25.98 -21.58
C ARG A 451 3.28 24.68 -21.70
N CYS A 452 3.69 23.65 -20.95
CA CYS A 452 2.90 22.45 -20.73
C CYS A 452 2.17 22.56 -19.40
N SER A 453 0.85 22.50 -19.50
CA SER A 453 -0.14 22.36 -18.43
C SER A 453 0.32 21.34 -17.38
N ALA A 454 0.15 21.67 -16.10
CA ALA A 454 0.64 20.91 -14.95
C ALA A 454 0.24 19.42 -14.99
N MET A 455 1.24 18.53 -14.94
CA MET A 455 1.13 17.08 -14.81
C MET A 455 0.97 16.67 -13.32
N PRO A 456 0.29 15.55 -13.00
CA PRO A 456 -0.05 15.18 -11.63
C PRO A 456 1.15 14.81 -10.76
N LYS A 457 1.07 15.18 -9.47
CA LYS A 457 2.13 15.20 -8.48
C LYS A 457 2.00 14.09 -7.40
N THR A 458 1.26 12.98 -7.61
CA THR A 458 1.42 11.62 -7.00
C THR A 458 0.70 10.52 -7.80
N ALA A 459 0.93 9.22 -7.52
CA ALA A 459 0.12 8.11 -8.05
C ALA A 459 -1.34 8.17 -7.55
N ALA A 460 -1.56 8.65 -6.31
CA ALA A 460 -2.89 8.96 -5.78
C ALA A 460 -3.57 10.13 -6.53
N GLU A 461 -2.78 11.11 -6.98
CA GLU A 461 -3.27 12.21 -7.83
C GLU A 461 -3.47 11.79 -9.29
N ALA A 462 -2.69 10.85 -9.82
CA ALA A 462 -2.98 10.22 -11.10
C ALA A 462 -4.34 9.49 -11.06
N TRP A 463 -4.62 8.82 -9.94
CA TRP A 463 -5.92 8.19 -9.65
C TRP A 463 -7.06 9.19 -9.42
N ALA A 464 -6.78 10.37 -8.84
CA ALA A 464 -7.76 11.45 -8.69
C ALA A 464 -8.03 12.20 -10.02
N MET A 465 -7.01 12.41 -10.87
CA MET A 465 -7.17 12.99 -12.21
C MET A 465 -7.91 12.06 -13.16
N TYR A 466 -7.69 10.75 -13.07
CA TYR A 466 -8.45 9.73 -13.82
C TYR A 466 -9.96 9.78 -13.51
N ARG A 467 -10.33 10.09 -12.26
CA ARG A 467 -11.74 10.34 -11.87
C ARG A 467 -12.29 11.68 -12.38
N ALA A 468 -11.45 12.68 -12.61
CA ALA A 468 -11.87 13.98 -13.12
C ALA A 468 -12.12 13.98 -14.64
N THR A 469 -11.43 13.13 -15.41
CA THR A 469 -11.61 12.98 -16.86
C THR A 469 -12.82 12.12 -17.22
N THR A 470 -13.18 11.14 -16.39
CA THR A 470 -14.39 10.31 -16.57
C THR A 470 -15.70 11.06 -16.28
N ALA A 471 -15.66 12.15 -15.50
CA ALA A 471 -16.81 13.06 -15.35
C ALA A 471 -17.01 14.02 -16.55
N LYS A 472 -15.97 14.25 -17.37
CA LYS A 472 -16.04 15.10 -18.57
C LYS A 472 -16.38 14.34 -19.85
N ALA A 473 -16.28 13.01 -19.87
CA ALA A 473 -16.59 12.18 -21.02
C ALA A 473 -18.10 11.89 -21.22
N ALA A 474 -18.98 12.42 -20.36
CA ALA A 474 -20.44 12.31 -20.49
C ALA A 474 -21.11 13.52 -21.17
N GLY A 475 -20.35 14.44 -21.78
CA GLY A 475 -20.95 15.62 -22.41
C GLY A 475 -20.06 16.32 -23.43
N CYS A 476 -19.93 15.74 -24.63
CA CYS A 476 -19.83 16.50 -25.89
C CYS A 476 -19.78 15.54 -27.10
N ARG A 477 -20.95 15.25 -27.70
CA ARG A 477 -20.97 14.97 -29.14
C ARG A 477 -21.13 16.32 -29.84
N LYS A 478 -20.12 16.74 -30.59
CA LYS A 478 -20.32 17.68 -31.70
C LYS A 478 -19.69 17.08 -32.94
N THR A 479 -20.54 16.78 -33.90
CA THR A 479 -20.23 16.41 -35.28
C THR A 479 -19.34 17.47 -35.94
N PRO A 480 -18.39 17.10 -36.81
CA PRO A 480 -17.61 18.07 -37.56
C PRO A 480 -18.37 18.49 -38.84
N GLY A 481 -18.70 19.77 -38.95
CA GLY A 481 -19.06 20.46 -40.20
C GLY A 481 -17.92 21.42 -40.62
N PRO A 482 -17.80 21.78 -41.91
CA PRO A 482 -16.52 22.10 -42.53
C PRO A 482 -15.99 23.49 -42.21
N ALA A 483 -14.66 23.61 -42.27
CA ALA A 483 -13.88 24.81 -42.03
C ALA A 483 -14.19 25.97 -42.99
N PRO A 484 -13.91 27.21 -42.57
CA PRO A 484 -13.37 28.19 -43.50
C PRO A 484 -12.11 28.91 -43.00
N ALA A 485 -11.39 29.43 -43.99
CA ALA A 485 -10.07 30.02 -43.96
C ALA A 485 -9.93 31.31 -43.13
N ILE A 486 -8.71 31.52 -42.65
CA ILE A 486 -8.23 32.77 -42.04
C ILE A 486 -7.93 33.81 -43.13
N ARG A 487 -8.47 35.03 -43.01
CA ARG A 487 -7.81 36.25 -43.50
C ARG A 487 -8.29 37.55 -42.81
N ARG A 488 -7.36 38.13 -42.04
CA ARG A 488 -6.98 39.56 -41.84
C ARG A 488 -8.02 40.69 -41.77
N MET A 489 -7.80 41.50 -40.71
CA MET A 489 -7.66 42.97 -40.63
C MET A 489 -8.81 43.87 -40.11
N ARG A 490 -8.37 44.72 -39.16
CA ARG A 490 -8.76 46.12 -38.82
C ARG A 490 -9.91 46.40 -37.84
N ALA A 491 -9.47 46.90 -36.69
CA ALA A 491 -9.83 48.17 -36.02
C ALA A 491 -11.30 48.59 -35.92
N LEU A 492 -11.81 48.70 -34.69
CA LEU A 492 -12.18 49.95 -34.01
C LEU A 492 -12.93 49.64 -32.69
N ARG A 493 -12.49 50.26 -31.59
CA ARG A 493 -13.29 50.56 -30.38
C ARG A 493 -14.24 51.74 -30.71
N PRO A 494 -15.28 52.12 -29.92
CA PRO A 494 -15.45 51.90 -28.47
C PRO A 494 -16.89 51.61 -27.95
N ALA A 495 -16.95 51.35 -26.62
CA ALA A 495 -18.02 51.67 -25.67
C ALA A 495 -19.47 51.21 -25.93
N PHE A 496 -20.02 50.39 -25.02
CA PHE A 496 -20.97 50.82 -23.98
C PHE A 496 -21.27 49.63 -23.04
N ARG A 497 -21.34 49.93 -21.74
CA ARG A 497 -21.91 49.10 -20.65
C ARG A 497 -23.39 49.51 -20.47
N PRO A 498 -24.25 48.79 -19.73
CA PRO A 498 -23.98 47.96 -18.53
C PRO A 498 -23.83 46.46 -18.79
#